data_AF-T0T1K0-F1
#
_entry.id   AF-T0T1K0-F1
#
_cell.length_a   1.000
_cell.length_b   1.000
_cell.length_c   1.000
_cell.angle_alpha   90.00
_cell.angle_beta   90.00
_cell.angle_gamma   90.00
#
_symmetry.space_group_name_H-M   'P 1'
#
loop_
_entity.id
_entity.type
_entity.pdbx_description
1 polymer ?
#
loop_
_entity_poly.entity_id
_entity_poly.type
_entity_poly.pdbx_seq_one_letter_code
_entity_poly.pdbx_strand_id
1 'polypeptide(L)'
;QTGGFSAYYELINLINLNTENIFWVMSFNKYSWLFLDRAFGRTQFFRNIFELQGWSDSKIKELIMKRHNKTKFKLSYDLLISATRSQDEIDKYASIESKFFKLLWELSRGNPRAALYLWMTALSRKNRTTFNVNIPKEFESAGQEKMPDELLFVIAHVLKHENLTASEIESTTNLQRGYVRNAIKIALERNFFYRDERHRYMVDITTQHSLIRFLKVKNFIYGN
;
A
#
# COMPACT_ATOMS: atom_id res chain seq x y z
N GLN A 1 31.02 -2.54 14.46
CA GLN A 1 30.23 -3.41 13.57
C GLN A 1 28.77 -3.08 13.78
N THR A 2 28.06 -2.65 12.74
CA THR A 2 26.60 -2.50 12.80
C THR A 2 25.98 -3.90 12.87
N GLY A 3 25.49 -4.30 14.05
CA GLY A 3 24.73 -5.53 14.24
C GLY A 3 23.34 -5.47 13.57
N GLY A 4 22.51 -6.49 13.79
CA GLY A 4 21.10 -6.48 13.37
C GLY A 4 20.74 -7.41 12.21
N PHE A 5 21.71 -8.09 11.61
CA PHE A 5 21.47 -9.05 10.51
C PHE A 5 21.60 -10.52 10.91
N SER A 6 21.80 -10.84 12.20
CA SER A 6 21.94 -12.23 12.67
C SER A 6 20.79 -13.11 12.21
N ALA A 7 19.55 -12.66 12.39
CA ALA A 7 18.36 -13.39 11.95
C ALA A 7 18.33 -13.62 10.43
N TYR A 8 18.81 -12.66 9.64
CA TYR A 8 18.90 -12.81 8.18
C TYR A 8 19.98 -13.82 7.80
N TYR A 9 21.16 -13.77 8.42
CA TYR A 9 22.22 -14.76 8.17
C TYR A 9 21.77 -16.18 8.55
N GLU A 10 21.10 -16.35 9.69
CA GLU A 10 20.55 -17.65 10.10
C GLU A 10 19.49 -18.14 9.10
N LEU A 11 18.61 -17.26 8.63
CA LEU A 11 17.64 -17.60 7.58
C LEU A 11 18.35 -18.08 6.30
N ILE A 12 19.38 -17.35 5.85
CA ILE A 12 20.16 -17.72 4.67
C ILE A 12 20.88 -19.07 4.87
N ASN A 13 21.45 -19.32 6.04
CA ASN A 13 22.07 -20.61 6.34
C ASN A 13 21.05 -21.75 6.26
N LEU A 14 19.86 -21.53 6.84
CA LEU A 14 18.80 -22.53 6.90
C LEU A 14 18.26 -22.89 5.51
N ILE A 15 18.06 -21.92 4.62
CA ILE A 15 17.58 -22.19 3.25
C ILE A 15 18.63 -22.88 2.37
N ASN A 16 19.90 -22.78 2.72
CA ASN A 16 21.01 -23.43 2.01
C ASN A 16 21.31 -24.85 2.52
N LEU A 17 20.64 -25.31 3.59
CA LEU A 17 20.78 -26.68 4.04
C LEU A 17 20.29 -27.65 2.96
N ASN A 18 21.07 -28.71 2.73
CA ASN A 18 20.70 -29.75 1.79
C ASN A 18 19.51 -30.54 2.34
N THR A 19 18.31 -30.15 1.92
CA THR A 19 17.04 -30.71 2.37
C THR A 19 16.32 -31.32 1.18
N GLU A 20 15.95 -32.59 1.26
CA GLU A 20 15.37 -33.32 0.13
C GLU A 20 13.85 -33.14 0.01
N ASN A 21 13.17 -32.82 1.11
CA ASN A 21 11.70 -32.80 1.22
C ASN A 21 11.12 -31.42 1.60
N ILE A 22 11.88 -30.33 1.42
CA ILE A 22 11.46 -28.97 1.80
C ILE A 22 11.50 -28.06 0.58
N PHE A 23 10.38 -27.40 0.29
CA PHE A 23 10.29 -26.36 -0.72
C PHE A 23 10.02 -25.00 -0.06
N TRP A 24 11.02 -24.11 -0.09
CA TRP A 24 10.95 -22.79 0.52
C TRP A 24 10.20 -21.79 -0.37
N VAL A 25 9.14 -21.19 0.17
CA VAL A 25 8.44 -20.05 -0.45
C VAL A 25 8.45 -18.90 0.54
N MET A 26 9.00 -17.76 0.13
CA MET A 26 9.12 -16.57 0.96
C MET A 26 8.52 -15.37 0.23
N SER A 27 7.89 -14.49 0.99
CA SER A 27 7.36 -13.22 0.48
C SER A 27 8.06 -12.07 1.18
N PHE A 28 8.58 -11.13 0.39
CA PHE A 28 9.23 -9.93 0.89
C PHE A 28 8.47 -8.70 0.43
N ASN A 29 8.37 -7.70 1.29
CA ASN A 29 8.03 -6.35 0.84
C ASN A 29 9.14 -5.83 -0.08
N LYS A 30 8.73 -5.07 -1.11
CA LYS A 30 9.63 -4.50 -2.12
C LYS A 30 10.82 -3.72 -1.53
N TYR A 31 10.57 -2.86 -0.56
CA TYR A 31 11.60 -2.05 0.08
C TYR A 31 12.49 -2.84 1.04
N SER A 32 11.96 -3.86 1.71
CA SER A 32 12.79 -4.82 2.45
C SER A 32 13.73 -5.54 1.50
N TRP A 33 13.19 -6.04 0.38
CA TRP A 33 13.96 -6.75 -0.64
C TRP A 33 15.05 -5.88 -1.27
N LEU A 34 14.70 -4.65 -1.69
CA LEU A 34 15.66 -3.69 -2.25
C LEU A 34 16.77 -3.33 -1.26
N PHE A 35 16.44 -3.24 0.04
CA PHE A 35 17.43 -2.99 1.07
C PHE A 35 18.39 -4.17 1.23
N LEU A 36 17.87 -5.40 1.33
CA LEU A 36 18.68 -6.61 1.47
C LEU A 36 19.55 -6.85 0.22
N ASP A 37 19.00 -6.73 -0.98
CA ASP A 37 19.74 -6.92 -2.23
C ASP A 37 20.92 -5.96 -2.36
N ARG A 38 20.75 -4.70 -1.91
CA ARG A 38 21.84 -3.71 -1.90
C ARG A 38 22.84 -3.93 -0.77
N ALA A 39 22.39 -4.34 0.40
CA ALA A 39 23.26 -4.56 1.56
C ALA A 39 24.18 -5.78 1.37
N PHE A 40 23.69 -6.83 0.69
CA PHE A 40 24.39 -8.11 0.57
C PHE A 40 24.91 -8.43 -0.84
N GLY A 41 24.57 -7.61 -1.84
CA GLY A 41 24.86 -7.91 -3.24
C GLY A 41 23.91 -8.98 -3.79
N ARG A 42 23.79 -9.03 -5.14
CA ARG A 42 22.78 -9.82 -5.87
C ARG A 42 22.59 -11.21 -5.25
N THR A 43 21.40 -11.40 -4.70
CA THR A 43 20.78 -12.59 -4.10
C THR A 43 21.28 -13.98 -4.56
N GLN A 44 22.49 -14.35 -4.17
CA GLN A 44 23.09 -15.65 -4.54
C GLN A 44 22.35 -16.87 -3.96
N PHE A 45 21.49 -16.65 -2.96
CA PHE A 45 20.80 -17.71 -2.21
C PHE A 45 19.35 -17.94 -2.65
N PHE A 46 18.78 -17.06 -3.47
CA PHE A 46 17.41 -17.19 -3.97
C PHE A 46 17.45 -17.59 -5.45
N ARG A 47 17.09 -18.84 -5.74
CA ARG A 47 17.15 -19.38 -7.11
C ARG A 47 16.13 -18.74 -8.05
N ASN A 48 14.89 -18.59 -7.57
CA ASN A 48 13.78 -18.08 -8.36
C ASN A 48 13.17 -16.88 -7.64
N ILE A 49 13.20 -15.72 -8.29
CA ILE A 49 12.64 -14.47 -7.76
C ILE A 49 11.51 -14.05 -8.68
N PHE A 50 10.32 -13.93 -8.11
CA PHE A 50 9.11 -13.49 -8.82
C PHE A 50 8.68 -12.14 -8.28
N GLU A 51 8.91 -11.08 -9.07
CA GLU A 51 8.44 -9.74 -8.70
C GLU A 51 6.95 -9.61 -9.00
N LEU A 52 6.16 -9.29 -7.97
CA LEU A 52 4.73 -9.01 -8.13
C LEU A 52 4.52 -7.58 -8.62
N GLN A 53 4.02 -7.46 -9.85
CA GLN A 53 3.64 -6.18 -10.44
C GLN A 53 2.23 -5.76 -10.01
N GLY A 54 1.95 -4.46 -10.11
CA GLY A 54 0.60 -3.93 -9.96
C GLY A 54 -0.35 -4.56 -10.99
N TRP A 55 -1.60 -4.80 -10.60
CA TRP A 55 -2.59 -5.40 -11.48
C TRP A 55 -3.01 -4.44 -12.59
N SER A 56 -3.37 -4.97 -13.76
CA SER A 56 -3.97 -4.19 -14.84
C SER A 56 -5.32 -3.62 -14.42
N ASP A 57 -5.77 -2.58 -15.11
CA ASP A 57 -7.10 -2.00 -14.93
C ASP A 57 -8.21 -3.04 -15.10
N SER A 58 -8.08 -3.91 -16.11
CA SER A 58 -9.00 -5.02 -16.35
C SER A 58 -9.09 -5.99 -15.17
N LYS A 59 -7.95 -6.35 -14.55
CA LYS A 59 -7.90 -7.26 -13.39
C LYS A 59 -8.44 -6.62 -12.12
N ILE A 60 -8.19 -5.32 -11.91
CA ILE A 60 -8.79 -4.56 -10.80
C ILE A 60 -10.32 -4.47 -10.97
N LYS A 61 -10.81 -4.16 -12.17
CA LYS A 61 -12.25 -4.17 -12.47
C LYS A 61 -12.85 -5.56 -12.21
N GLU A 62 -12.22 -6.62 -12.71
CA GLU A 62 -12.65 -8.00 -12.51
C GLU A 62 -12.76 -8.34 -11.02
N LEU A 63 -11.73 -8.00 -10.22
CA LEU A 63 -11.70 -8.21 -8.77
C LEU A 63 -12.88 -7.54 -8.06
N ILE A 64 -13.11 -6.26 -8.35
CA ILE A 64 -14.15 -5.46 -7.71
C ILE A 64 -15.52 -6.00 -8.08
N MET A 65 -15.78 -6.21 -9.37
CA MET A 65 -17.08 -6.68 -9.84
C MET A 65 -17.39 -8.10 -9.37
N LYS A 66 -16.39 -9.00 -9.36
CA LYS A 66 -16.56 -10.37 -8.83
C LYS A 66 -16.97 -10.37 -7.36
N ARG A 67 -16.48 -9.43 -6.56
CA ARG A 67 -16.90 -9.28 -5.15
C ARG A 67 -18.25 -8.61 -5.03
N HIS A 68 -18.48 -7.52 -5.77
CA HIS A 68 -19.73 -6.77 -5.72
C HIS A 68 -20.94 -7.63 -6.14
N ASN A 69 -20.79 -8.44 -7.20
CA ASN A 69 -21.86 -9.30 -7.73
C ASN A 69 -22.37 -10.32 -6.71
N LYS A 70 -21.57 -10.68 -5.68
CA LYS A 70 -22.04 -11.55 -4.59
C LYS A 70 -23.08 -10.89 -3.68
N THR A 71 -23.13 -9.56 -3.66
CA THR A 71 -24.00 -8.80 -2.76
C THR A 71 -25.43 -8.61 -3.31
N LYS A 72 -25.65 -8.87 -4.60
CA LYS A 72 -26.91 -8.65 -5.34
C LYS A 72 -27.41 -7.20 -5.38
N PHE A 73 -26.66 -6.23 -4.84
CA PHE A 73 -26.98 -4.81 -5.00
C PHE A 73 -26.69 -4.37 -6.44
N LYS A 74 -27.52 -3.46 -6.95
CA LYS A 74 -27.31 -2.79 -8.24
C LYS A 74 -26.45 -1.55 -8.07
N LEU A 75 -25.73 -1.18 -9.12
CA LEU A 75 -24.94 0.05 -9.19
C LEU A 75 -25.68 1.09 -10.04
N SER A 76 -25.61 2.35 -9.61
CA SER A 76 -26.16 3.50 -10.31
C SER A 76 -25.05 4.52 -10.51
N TYR A 77 -24.79 4.86 -11.78
CA TYR A 77 -23.76 5.82 -12.18
C TYR A 77 -24.33 7.21 -12.45
N ASP A 78 -25.62 7.42 -12.14
CA ASP A 78 -26.41 8.60 -12.48
C ASP A 78 -25.75 9.90 -12.00
N LEU A 79 -25.10 9.88 -10.82
CA LEU A 79 -24.41 11.06 -10.26
C LEU A 79 -23.17 11.46 -11.08
N LEU A 80 -22.40 10.48 -11.59
CA LEU A 80 -21.26 10.73 -12.46
C LEU A 80 -21.72 11.18 -13.86
N ILE A 81 -22.85 10.64 -14.32
CA ILE A 81 -23.51 11.01 -15.57
C ILE A 81 -24.04 12.44 -15.51
N SER A 82 -24.70 12.85 -14.43
CA SER A 82 -25.23 14.21 -14.29
C SER A 82 -24.12 15.27 -14.24
N ALA A 83 -22.94 14.91 -13.74
CA ALA A 83 -21.78 15.79 -13.72
C ALA A 83 -21.16 16.03 -15.12
N THR A 84 -21.39 15.12 -16.07
CA THR A 84 -20.90 15.20 -17.45
C THR A 84 -22.04 15.58 -18.39
N ARG A 85 -22.23 16.88 -18.67
CA ARG A 85 -23.28 17.40 -19.58
C ARG A 85 -23.02 16.88 -21.01
N SER A 86 -23.78 15.87 -21.47
CA SER A 86 -23.64 15.27 -22.82
C SER A 86 -24.94 14.54 -23.23
N GLN A 87 -25.24 14.51 -24.53
CA GLN A 87 -26.60 14.37 -25.12
C GLN A 87 -27.10 12.93 -25.42
N ASP A 88 -26.28 11.88 -25.29
CA ASP A 88 -26.69 10.49 -25.59
C ASP A 88 -26.53 9.55 -24.38
N GLU A 89 -27.60 8.85 -23.97
CA GLU A 89 -27.68 8.19 -22.64
C GLU A 89 -27.05 6.79 -22.56
N ILE A 90 -27.15 5.94 -23.58
CA ILE A 90 -26.76 4.52 -23.48
C ILE A 90 -25.23 4.33 -23.57
N ASP A 91 -24.59 4.93 -24.58
CA ASP A 91 -23.13 4.90 -24.73
C ASP A 91 -22.42 5.62 -23.55
N LYS A 92 -23.13 6.52 -22.88
CA LYS A 92 -22.64 7.27 -21.71
C LYS A 92 -22.46 6.39 -20.48
N TYR A 93 -23.34 5.42 -20.22
CA TYR A 93 -23.20 4.52 -19.07
C TYR A 93 -21.93 3.65 -19.16
N ALA A 94 -21.74 2.96 -20.28
CA ALA A 94 -20.57 2.11 -20.50
C ALA A 94 -19.26 2.92 -20.53
N SER A 95 -19.30 4.12 -21.13
CA SER A 95 -18.17 5.05 -21.15
C SER A 95 -17.80 5.55 -19.74
N ILE A 96 -18.78 5.90 -18.90
CA ILE A 96 -18.54 6.41 -17.55
C ILE A 96 -18.10 5.31 -16.60
N GLU A 97 -18.68 4.12 -16.69
CA GLU A 97 -18.21 2.97 -15.92
C GLU A 97 -16.73 2.71 -16.21
N SER A 98 -16.35 2.70 -17.49
CA SER A 98 -14.96 2.48 -17.91
C SER A 98 -14.03 3.58 -17.41
N LYS A 99 -14.43 4.85 -17.51
CA LYS A 99 -13.68 6.00 -16.95
C LYS A 99 -13.54 5.92 -15.43
N PHE A 100 -14.59 5.49 -14.73
CA PHE A 100 -14.58 5.31 -13.28
C PHE A 100 -13.55 4.24 -12.86
N PHE A 101 -13.59 3.06 -13.50
CA PHE A 101 -12.61 2.01 -13.19
C PHE A 101 -11.20 2.40 -13.60
N LYS A 102 -11.04 3.20 -14.66
CA LYS A 102 -9.73 3.74 -15.03
C LYS A 102 -9.18 4.67 -13.96
N LEU A 103 -9.99 5.62 -13.47
CA LEU A 103 -9.64 6.50 -12.36
C LEU A 103 -9.30 5.69 -11.09
N LEU A 104 -10.13 4.72 -10.73
CA LEU A 104 -9.89 3.87 -9.56
C LEU A 104 -8.58 3.08 -9.69
N TRP A 105 -8.27 2.57 -10.88
CA TRP A 105 -6.99 1.92 -11.16
C TRP A 105 -5.81 2.91 -11.06
N GLU A 106 -5.93 4.13 -11.58
CA GLU A 106 -4.89 5.16 -11.48
C GLU A 106 -4.59 5.54 -10.04
N LEU A 107 -5.63 5.69 -9.22
CA LEU A 107 -5.52 5.99 -7.78
C LEU A 107 -4.92 4.82 -6.98
N SER A 108 -5.30 3.58 -7.31
CA SER A 108 -4.79 2.39 -6.63
C SER A 108 -3.43 1.91 -7.16
N ARG A 109 -2.99 2.39 -8.34
CA ARG A 109 -1.80 1.92 -9.07
C ARG A 109 -1.75 0.40 -9.23
N GLY A 110 -2.91 -0.23 -9.40
CA GLY A 110 -3.01 -1.68 -9.52
C GLY A 110 -2.84 -2.45 -8.20
N ASN A 111 -2.79 -1.78 -7.04
CA ASN A 111 -2.80 -2.46 -5.74
C ASN A 111 -4.23 -2.95 -5.40
N PRO A 112 -4.46 -4.27 -5.28
CA PRO A 112 -5.79 -4.81 -5.00
C PRO A 112 -6.43 -4.29 -3.71
N ARG A 113 -5.64 -4.15 -2.65
CA ARG A 113 -6.13 -3.69 -1.33
C ARG A 113 -6.55 -2.23 -1.38
N ALA A 114 -5.74 -1.37 -2.00
CA ALA A 114 -6.07 0.03 -2.19
C ALA A 114 -7.29 0.22 -3.10
N ALA A 115 -7.38 -0.55 -4.20
CA ALA A 115 -8.52 -0.51 -5.11
C ALA A 115 -9.84 -0.88 -4.42
N LEU A 116 -9.84 -1.91 -3.56
CA LEU A 116 -11.01 -2.31 -2.79
C LEU A 116 -11.40 -1.27 -1.74
N TYR A 117 -10.43 -0.63 -1.11
CA TYR A 117 -10.70 0.48 -0.20
C TYR A 117 -11.37 1.65 -0.94
N LEU A 118 -10.80 2.10 -2.06
CA LEU A 118 -11.34 3.19 -2.89
C LEU A 118 -12.72 2.86 -3.43
N TRP A 119 -12.97 1.59 -3.79
CA TRP A 119 -14.28 1.11 -4.16
C TRP A 119 -15.31 1.32 -3.04
N MET A 120 -14.96 0.95 -1.81
CA MET A 120 -15.85 1.13 -0.66
C MET A 120 -16.13 2.62 -0.38
N THR A 121 -15.16 3.52 -0.55
CA THR A 121 -15.37 4.97 -0.36
C THR A 121 -16.20 5.61 -1.47
N ALA A 122 -16.22 5.03 -2.66
CA ALA A 122 -17.00 5.48 -3.80
C ALA A 122 -18.50 5.13 -3.68
N LEU A 123 -18.89 4.18 -2.84
CA LEU A 123 -20.27 3.73 -2.72
C LEU A 123 -21.05 4.53 -1.68
N SER A 124 -22.25 4.99 -2.07
CA SER A 124 -23.23 5.55 -1.13
C SER A 124 -24.61 4.92 -1.36
N ARG A 125 -25.40 4.73 -0.30
CA ARG A 125 -26.70 4.05 -0.41
C ARG A 125 -27.70 4.94 -1.15
N LYS A 126 -28.25 4.46 -2.28
CA LYS A 126 -29.37 5.10 -2.99
C LYS A 126 -30.71 4.68 -2.41
N ASN A 127 -30.91 3.36 -2.27
CA ASN A 127 -32.15 2.78 -1.75
C ASN A 127 -31.88 1.40 -1.11
N ARG A 128 -32.90 0.54 -0.97
CA ARG A 128 -32.77 -0.79 -0.35
C ARG A 128 -32.00 -1.82 -1.19
N THR A 129 -31.85 -1.59 -2.50
CA THR A 129 -31.28 -2.57 -3.45
C THR A 129 -30.19 -1.98 -4.34
N THR A 130 -29.90 -0.68 -4.23
CA THR A 130 -29.02 0.05 -5.15
C THR A 130 -28.06 0.96 -4.40
N PHE A 131 -26.79 0.94 -4.83
CA PHE A 131 -25.77 1.91 -4.45
C PHE A 131 -25.53 2.91 -5.58
N ASN A 132 -25.33 4.17 -5.22
CA ASN A 132 -24.76 5.19 -6.09
C ASN A 132 -23.24 5.02 -6.13
N VAL A 133 -22.67 5.17 -7.32
CA VAL A 133 -21.23 5.27 -7.53
C VAL A 133 -20.85 6.75 -7.60
N ASN A 134 -19.96 7.16 -6.72
CA ASN A 134 -19.42 8.51 -6.62
C ASN A 134 -17.94 8.50 -7.01
N ILE A 135 -17.35 9.69 -7.15
CA ILE A 135 -15.89 9.80 -7.27
C ILE A 135 -15.27 9.22 -5.99
N PRO A 136 -14.30 8.28 -6.09
CA PRO A 136 -13.62 7.76 -4.91
C PRO A 136 -13.03 8.93 -4.11
N LYS A 137 -13.21 8.91 -2.78
CA LYS A 137 -12.57 9.90 -1.93
C LYS A 137 -11.07 9.63 -1.96
N GLU A 138 -10.34 10.47 -2.70
CA GLU A 138 -8.90 10.54 -2.57
C GLU A 138 -8.60 11.07 -1.16
N PHE A 139 -7.62 10.50 -0.48
CA PHE A 139 -7.07 11.20 0.67
C PHE A 139 -6.38 12.44 0.11
N GLU A 140 -6.93 13.61 0.41
CA GLU A 140 -6.19 14.85 0.22
C GLU A 140 -4.81 14.63 0.83
N SER A 141 -3.78 14.84 0.02
CA SER A 141 -2.38 14.85 0.46
C SER A 141 -2.10 16.08 1.33
N ALA A 142 -3.04 16.40 2.24
CA ALA A 142 -3.02 17.55 3.11
C ALA A 142 -1.79 17.48 4.00
N GLY A 143 -0.84 18.41 3.77
CA GLY A 143 0.26 18.66 4.68
C GLY A 143 1.58 17.92 4.40
N GLN A 144 1.84 17.48 3.16
CA GLN A 144 3.18 16.97 2.78
C GLN A 144 4.25 18.07 2.71
N GLU A 145 3.87 19.35 2.74
CA GLU A 145 4.82 20.43 2.44
C GLU A 145 5.82 20.76 3.55
N LYS A 146 5.62 20.31 4.80
CA LYS A 146 6.63 20.41 5.87
C LYS A 146 6.50 19.26 6.87
N MET A 147 7.16 18.14 6.60
CA MET A 147 7.36 17.07 7.59
C MET A 147 8.82 17.14 8.10
N PRO A 148 9.04 17.02 9.43
CA PRO A 148 10.39 16.89 9.98
C PRO A 148 11.12 15.66 9.41
N ASP A 149 12.43 15.77 9.24
CA ASP A 149 13.24 14.68 8.69
C ASP A 149 13.20 13.43 9.59
N GLU A 150 13.10 13.60 10.91
CA GLU A 150 12.96 12.50 11.86
C GLU A 150 11.66 11.71 11.65
N LEU A 151 10.56 12.40 11.32
CA LEU A 151 9.30 11.75 10.98
C LEU A 151 9.45 10.93 9.70
N LEU A 152 10.05 11.52 8.65
CA LEU A 152 10.28 10.84 7.39
C LEU A 152 11.20 9.63 7.56
N PHE A 153 12.21 9.75 8.41
CA PHE A 153 13.14 8.68 8.73
C PHE A 153 12.45 7.50 9.44
N VAL A 154 11.56 7.79 10.39
CA VAL A 154 10.74 6.78 11.07
C VAL A 154 9.77 6.11 10.09
N ILE A 155 9.07 6.88 9.25
CA ILE A 155 8.17 6.33 8.22
C ILE A 155 8.95 5.43 7.25
N ALA A 156 10.14 5.83 6.83
CA ALA A 156 10.98 5.00 5.96
C ALA A 156 11.37 3.67 6.61
N HIS A 157 11.66 3.64 7.91
CA HIS A 157 11.95 2.40 8.63
C HIS A 157 10.72 1.50 8.78
N VAL A 158 9.57 2.07 9.16
CA VAL A 158 8.32 1.31 9.22
C VAL A 158 7.94 0.78 7.84
N LEU A 159 8.14 1.54 6.76
CA LEU A 159 7.90 1.07 5.40
C LEU A 159 8.84 -0.09 5.00
N LYS A 160 10.12 -0.03 5.39
CA LYS A 160 11.12 -1.07 5.08
C LYS A 160 10.90 -2.36 5.87
N HIS A 161 10.41 -2.27 7.10
CA HIS A 161 10.20 -3.45 7.96
C HIS A 161 8.74 -3.93 7.99
N GLU A 162 7.82 -3.13 7.44
CA GLU A 162 6.36 -3.27 7.43
C GLU A 162 5.65 -3.40 8.78
N ASN A 163 6.33 -3.80 9.83
CA ASN A 163 5.70 -4.27 11.04
C ASN A 163 6.63 -4.04 12.22
N LEU A 164 6.58 -2.89 12.88
CA LEU A 164 7.49 -2.54 13.99
C LEU A 164 6.73 -2.04 15.22
N THR A 165 7.15 -2.47 16.41
CA THR A 165 6.81 -1.85 17.69
C THR A 165 7.59 -0.56 17.90
N ALA A 166 7.17 0.27 18.87
CA ALA A 166 7.91 1.49 19.22
C ALA A 166 9.38 1.21 19.60
N SER A 167 9.64 0.13 20.35
CA SER A 167 10.99 -0.26 20.74
C SER A 167 11.84 -0.70 19.55
N GLU A 168 11.28 -1.44 18.60
CA GLU A 168 12.01 -1.83 17.38
C GLU A 168 12.27 -0.61 16.48
N ILE A 169 11.36 0.37 16.44
CA ILE A 169 11.61 1.65 15.74
C ILE A 169 12.78 2.40 16.41
N GLU A 170 12.81 2.49 17.74
CA GLU A 170 13.95 3.06 18.49
C GLU A 170 15.26 2.35 18.11
N SER A 171 15.28 1.01 18.12
CA SER A 171 16.48 0.23 17.80
C SER A 171 16.92 0.34 16.35
N THR A 172 15.99 0.36 15.40
CA THR A 172 16.31 0.38 13.96
C THR A 172 16.70 1.77 13.48
N THR A 173 16.11 2.82 14.03
CA THR A 173 16.43 4.22 13.68
C THR A 173 17.59 4.79 14.49
N ASN A 174 17.92 4.20 15.64
CA ASN A 174 18.88 4.74 16.61
C ASN A 174 18.54 6.17 17.07
N LEU A 175 17.26 6.57 16.97
CA LEU A 175 16.76 7.86 17.47
C LEU A 175 16.39 7.73 18.96
N GLN A 176 16.46 8.84 19.69
CA GLN A 176 16.01 8.85 21.08
C GLN A 176 14.50 8.60 21.16
N ARG A 177 14.07 7.90 22.21
CA ARG A 177 12.66 7.57 22.49
C ARG A 177 11.70 8.76 22.34
N GLY A 178 12.12 9.96 22.74
CA GLY A 178 11.31 11.18 22.60
C GLY A 178 10.94 11.49 21.15
N TYR A 179 11.93 11.44 20.24
CA TYR A 179 11.73 11.66 18.81
C TYR A 179 10.86 10.58 18.19
N VAL A 180 11.11 9.31 18.51
CA VAL A 180 10.30 8.18 18.00
C VAL A 180 8.85 8.29 18.45
N ARG A 181 8.60 8.57 19.73
CA ARG A 181 7.24 8.73 20.26
C ARG A 181 6.51 9.90 19.60
N ASN A 182 7.19 11.01 19.38
CA ASN A 182 6.62 12.17 18.69
C ASN A 182 6.31 11.84 17.22
N ALA A 183 7.24 11.18 16.51
CA ALA A 183 7.04 10.77 15.13
C ALA A 183 5.85 9.80 14.97
N ILE A 184 5.75 8.79 15.84
CA ILE A 184 4.62 7.85 15.86
C ILE A 184 3.30 8.60 16.12
N LYS A 185 3.28 9.52 17.10
CA LYS A 185 2.10 10.33 17.42
C LYS A 185 1.63 11.10 16.18
N ILE A 186 2.54 11.85 15.54
CA ILE A 186 2.22 12.64 14.34
C ILE A 186 1.78 11.74 13.18
N ALA A 187 2.43 10.59 13.00
CA ALA A 187 2.07 9.64 11.95
C ALA A 187 0.66 9.05 12.14
N LEU A 188 0.24 8.78 13.37
CA LEU A 188 -1.12 8.33 13.67
C LEU A 188 -2.15 9.45 13.48
N GLU A 189 -1.87 10.66 13.98
CA GLU A 189 -2.76 11.83 13.82
C GLU A 189 -3.01 12.17 12.36
N ARG A 190 -2.02 11.93 11.49
CA ARG A 190 -2.11 12.17 10.04
C ARG A 190 -2.56 10.94 9.23
N ASN A 191 -2.93 9.83 9.88
CA ASN A 191 -3.30 8.56 9.23
C ASN A 191 -2.20 7.99 8.29
N PHE A 192 -0.93 8.25 8.59
CA PHE A 192 0.20 7.62 7.90
C PHE A 192 0.46 6.22 8.40
N PHE A 193 0.24 6.00 9.70
CA PHE A 193 0.33 4.68 10.31
C PHE A 193 -1.03 4.18 10.76
N TYR A 194 -1.17 2.85 10.73
CA TYR A 194 -2.13 2.14 11.54
C TYR A 194 -1.39 1.31 12.59
N ARG A 195 -2.02 1.12 13.74
CA ARG A 195 -1.53 0.26 14.82
C ARG A 195 -2.43 -0.96 14.93
N ASP A 196 -1.84 -2.15 14.88
CA ASP A 196 -2.58 -3.40 15.07
C ASP A 196 -2.83 -3.72 16.55
N GLU A 197 -3.59 -4.79 16.80
CA GLU A 197 -3.90 -5.29 18.15
C GLU A 197 -2.64 -5.69 18.94
N ARG A 198 -1.56 -6.07 18.23
CA ARG A 198 -0.26 -6.46 18.79
C ARG A 198 0.67 -5.26 19.01
N HIS A 199 0.15 -4.04 18.88
CA HIS A 199 0.88 -2.80 19.06
C HIS A 199 2.03 -2.58 18.09
N ARG A 200 1.89 -3.10 16.88
CA ARG A 200 2.84 -2.92 15.80
C ARG A 200 2.30 -1.88 14.81
N TYR A 201 3.21 -1.04 14.35
CA TYR A 201 2.96 0.05 13.44
C TYR A 201 3.30 -0.38 12.02
N MET A 202 2.40 -0.02 11.11
CA MET A 202 2.48 -0.29 9.68
C MET A 202 2.04 0.97 8.93
N VAL A 203 2.52 1.14 7.70
CA VAL A 203 2.04 2.23 6.83
C VAL A 203 0.59 1.96 6.42
N ASP A 204 -0.26 2.97 6.53
CA ASP A 204 -1.65 2.86 6.13
C ASP A 204 -1.77 2.73 4.60
N ILE A 205 -2.57 1.76 4.15
CA ILE A 205 -2.73 1.46 2.72
C ILE A 205 -3.25 2.66 1.91
N THR A 206 -4.01 3.55 2.56
CA THR A 206 -4.63 4.71 1.92
C THR A 206 -3.61 5.81 1.62
N THR A 207 -2.56 5.92 2.43
CA THR A 207 -1.49 6.93 2.29
C THR A 207 -0.17 6.34 1.78
N GLN A 208 -0.04 5.01 1.72
CA GLN A 208 1.18 4.33 1.35
C GLN A 208 1.79 4.82 0.03
N HIS A 209 0.98 4.98 -1.01
CA HIS A 209 1.47 5.42 -2.31
C HIS A 209 2.04 6.85 -2.28
N SER A 210 1.31 7.78 -1.65
CA SER A 210 1.74 9.18 -1.56
C SER A 210 2.99 9.31 -0.67
N LEU A 211 3.06 8.58 0.43
CA LEU A 211 4.23 8.50 1.30
C LEU A 211 5.46 7.93 0.56
N ILE A 212 5.29 6.84 -0.18
CA ILE A 212 6.36 6.26 -1.00
C ILE A 212 6.91 7.31 -1.98
N ARG A 213 6.03 7.99 -2.73
CA ARG A 213 6.44 9.01 -3.68
C ARG A 213 7.22 10.13 -2.99
N PHE A 214 6.71 10.60 -1.85
CA PHE A 214 7.33 11.67 -1.10
C PHE A 214 8.70 11.27 -0.53
N LEU A 215 8.82 10.07 0.06
CA LEU A 215 10.08 9.53 0.58
C LEU A 215 11.12 9.33 -0.52
N LYS A 216 10.70 8.93 -1.74
CA LYS A 216 11.60 8.84 -2.90
C LYS A 216 12.12 10.23 -3.30
N VAL A 217 11.24 11.23 -3.42
CA VAL A 217 11.64 12.61 -3.77
C VAL A 217 12.60 13.20 -2.74
N LYS A 218 12.42 12.87 -1.46
CA LYS A 218 13.29 13.31 -0.36
C LYS A 218 14.50 12.39 -0.10
N ASN A 219 14.73 11.39 -0.93
CA ASN A 219 15.86 10.44 -0.83
C ASN A 219 15.92 9.61 0.47
N PHE A 220 14.79 9.38 1.15
CA PHE A 220 14.73 8.50 2.34
C PHE A 220 14.63 7.02 1.97
N ILE A 221 14.13 6.72 0.76
CA ILE A 221 14.05 5.37 0.19
C ILE A 221 14.56 5.38 -1.24
N TYR A 222 15.10 4.25 -1.69
CA TYR A 222 15.72 4.11 -3.00
C TYR A 222 15.17 2.90 -3.76
N GLY A 223 15.27 2.94 -5.09
CA GLY A 223 14.88 1.86 -6.00
C GLY A 223 13.56 2.14 -6.73
N ASN A 224 13.41 1.57 -7.93
CA ASN A 224 12.21 1.67 -8.76
C ASN A 224 11.26 0.52 -8.47
#